data_AF-A0AAN0MGY7-F1
#
_entry.id   AF-A0AAN0MGY7-F1
#
_cell.length_a   1.000
_cell.length_b   1.000
_cell.length_c   1.000
_cell.angle_alpha   90.00
_cell.angle_beta   90.00
_cell.angle_gamma   90.00
#
_symmetry.space_group_name_H-M   'P 1'
#
loop_
_entity.id
_entity.type
_entity.pdbx_description
1 polymer ?
#
loop_
_entity_poly.entity_id
_entity_poly.type
_entity_poly.pdbx_seq_one_letter_code
_entity_poly.pdbx_strand_id
1 'polypeptide(L)'
;MLGARGLLGCEPDLALDLYTRQSCVRVTARDLAVMGATLANGGVNPISGEQVIDEQLCHCVLAVMITAGMYETSGDWLYEVGQPGKSGIGGGIVTVSPGKGGLGTFAPPLDTAGNSVKGQLAARDLARSLGLDLLDSHPLNADVTD
;
A
#
# COMPACT_ATOMS: atom_id res chain seq x y z
N MET A 1 -7.07 -24.80 -11.02
CA MET A 1 -5.81 -24.58 -11.79
C MET A 1 -4.57 -24.75 -10.92
N LEU A 2 -4.39 -23.95 -9.86
CA LEU A 2 -3.17 -24.01 -9.02
C LEU A 2 -2.96 -25.36 -8.33
N GLY A 3 -4.02 -25.96 -7.77
CA GLY A 3 -3.94 -27.29 -7.14
C GLY A 3 -3.52 -28.39 -8.12
N ALA A 4 -4.09 -28.41 -9.32
CA ALA A 4 -3.71 -29.36 -10.38
C ALA A 4 -2.24 -29.22 -10.83
N ARG A 5 -1.61 -28.06 -10.57
CA ARG A 5 -0.19 -27.80 -10.87
C ARG A 5 0.72 -28.02 -9.65
N GLY A 6 0.19 -28.45 -8.51
CA GLY A 6 0.96 -28.65 -7.27
C GLY A 6 1.53 -27.36 -6.68
N LEU A 7 0.91 -26.21 -6.96
CA LEU A 7 1.39 -24.89 -6.52
C LEU A 7 0.74 -24.40 -5.22
N LEU A 8 -0.04 -25.24 -4.55
CA LEU A 8 -0.69 -24.92 -3.28
C LEU A 8 0.04 -25.65 -2.14
N GLY A 9 0.21 -24.98 -1.00
CA GLY A 9 0.79 -25.57 0.21
C GLY A 9 -0.21 -26.43 1.02
N CYS A 10 -1.47 -26.49 0.60
CA CYS A 10 -2.54 -27.28 1.22
C CYS A 10 -3.64 -27.60 0.19
N GLU A 11 -4.67 -28.33 0.64
CA GLU A 11 -5.81 -28.68 -0.21
C GLU A 11 -6.54 -27.43 -0.75
N PRO A 12 -7.02 -27.45 -2.01
CA PRO A 12 -7.63 -26.29 -2.65
C PRO A 12 -8.77 -25.64 -1.86
N ASP A 13 -9.65 -26.44 -1.26
CA ASP A 13 -10.81 -25.92 -0.51
C ASP A 13 -10.37 -25.19 0.76
N LEU A 14 -9.32 -25.68 1.43
CA LEU A 14 -8.75 -25.02 2.60
C LEU A 14 -8.05 -23.72 2.22
N ALA A 15 -7.27 -23.71 1.13
CA ALA A 15 -6.62 -22.51 0.64
C ALA A 15 -7.64 -21.41 0.29
N LEU A 16 -8.76 -21.78 -0.33
CA LEU A 16 -9.85 -20.86 -0.65
C LEU A 16 -10.51 -20.28 0.60
N ASP A 17 -10.87 -21.13 1.59
CA ASP A 17 -11.47 -20.67 2.84
C ASP A 17 -10.54 -19.70 3.60
N LEU A 18 -9.24 -20.03 3.70
CA LEU A 18 -8.26 -19.16 4.36
C LEU A 18 -8.11 -17.81 3.65
N TYR A 19 -8.01 -17.82 2.32
CA TYR A 19 -7.94 -16.59 1.52
C TYR A 19 -9.19 -15.72 1.72
N THR A 20 -10.38 -16.32 1.64
CA THR A 20 -11.65 -15.60 1.84
C THR A 20 -11.72 -14.97 3.23
N ARG A 21 -11.31 -15.70 4.29
CA ARG A 21 -11.27 -15.15 5.65
C ARG A 21 -10.28 -13.98 5.76
N GLN A 22 -9.10 -14.09 5.15
CA GLN A 22 -8.13 -13.00 5.11
C GLN A 22 -8.71 -11.74 4.45
N SER A 23 -9.47 -11.90 3.35
CA SER A 23 -10.14 -10.78 2.68
C SER A 23 -11.32 -10.17 3.46
N CYS A 24 -11.83 -10.86 4.48
CA CYS A 24 -12.95 -10.40 5.31
C CYS A 24 -12.52 -9.76 6.64
N VAL A 25 -11.21 -9.60 6.89
CA VAL A 25 -10.72 -8.91 8.08
C VAL A 25 -11.20 -7.46 8.05
N ARG A 26 -11.87 -7.03 9.13
CA ARG A 26 -12.39 -5.67 9.25
C ARG A 26 -11.31 -4.74 9.78
N VAL A 27 -11.06 -3.67 9.04
CA VAL A 27 -10.09 -2.63 9.38
C VAL A 27 -10.68 -1.25 9.12
N THR A 28 -10.15 -0.24 9.79
CA THR A 28 -10.44 1.17 9.54
C THR A 28 -9.33 1.81 8.69
N ALA A 29 -9.58 3.02 8.17
CA ALA A 29 -8.55 3.82 7.51
C ALA A 29 -7.33 4.08 8.43
N ARG A 30 -7.58 4.23 9.75
CA ARG A 30 -6.50 4.37 10.74
C ARG A 30 -5.67 3.10 10.85
N ASP A 31 -6.31 1.93 10.87
CA ASP A 31 -5.59 0.65 10.93
C ASP A 31 -4.71 0.45 9.68
N LEU A 32 -5.25 0.77 8.49
CA LEU A 32 -4.47 0.76 7.25
C LEU A 32 -3.29 1.73 7.30
N ALA A 33 -3.46 2.93 7.85
CA ALA A 33 -2.37 3.90 8.01
C ALA A 33 -1.26 3.35 8.93
N VAL A 34 -1.62 2.69 10.04
CA VAL A 34 -0.64 2.08 10.96
C VAL A 34 0.05 0.87 10.32
N MET A 35 -0.69 0.03 9.60
CA MET A 35 -0.11 -1.09 8.84
C MET A 35 0.88 -0.60 7.77
N GLY A 36 0.49 0.42 7.00
CA GLY A 36 1.35 1.05 6.02
C GLY A 36 2.59 1.70 6.67
N ALA A 37 2.41 2.39 7.79
CA ALA A 37 3.51 3.01 8.54
C ALA A 37 4.47 1.97 9.14
N THR A 38 3.98 0.78 9.50
CA THR A 38 4.83 -0.36 9.90
C THR A 38 5.75 -0.76 8.75
N LEU A 39 5.22 -0.91 7.53
CA LEU A 39 6.04 -1.20 6.35
C LEU A 39 7.02 -0.05 6.01
N ALA A 40 6.58 1.20 6.17
CA ALA A 40 7.41 2.38 5.95
C ALA A 40 8.58 2.48 6.95
N ASN A 41 8.41 1.90 8.13
CA ASN A 41 9.37 1.93 9.24
C ASN A 41 10.17 0.61 9.34
N GLY A 42 10.51 0.00 8.20
CA GLY A 42 11.33 -1.22 8.17
C GLY A 42 10.68 -2.42 8.86
N GLY A 43 9.34 -2.42 8.98
CA GLY A 43 8.56 -3.48 9.60
C GLY A 43 8.38 -3.37 11.12
N VAL A 44 8.87 -2.29 11.73
CA VAL A 44 8.62 -1.97 13.14
C VAL A 44 7.32 -1.18 13.28
N ASN A 45 6.39 -1.69 14.07
CA ASN A 45 5.11 -1.02 14.30
C ASN A 45 5.33 0.32 15.03
N PRO A 46 4.85 1.45 14.51
CA PRO A 46 5.15 2.77 15.08
C PRO A 46 4.42 3.06 16.40
N ILE A 47 3.44 2.24 16.78
CA ILE A 47 2.68 2.40 18.02
C ILE A 47 3.24 1.48 19.12
N SER A 48 3.43 0.19 18.82
CA SER A 48 3.92 -0.78 19.82
C SER A 48 5.45 -0.85 19.92
N GLY A 49 6.17 -0.47 18.86
CA GLY A 49 7.62 -0.64 18.76
C GLY A 49 8.07 -2.08 18.44
N GLU A 50 7.14 -2.98 18.16
CA GLU A 50 7.45 -4.38 17.86
C GLU A 50 7.88 -4.58 16.40
N GLN A 51 8.88 -5.44 16.17
CA GLN A 51 9.24 -5.91 14.83
C GLN A 51 8.19 -6.92 14.35
N VAL A 52 7.38 -6.55 13.35
CA VAL A 52 6.31 -7.40 12.81
C VAL A 52 6.74 -8.15 11.56
N ILE A 53 7.57 -7.52 10.72
CA ILE A 53 8.07 -8.06 9.45
C ILE A 53 9.55 -7.66 9.33
N ASP A 54 10.44 -8.51 8.84
CA ASP A 54 11.84 -8.13 8.64
C ASP A 54 11.99 -7.01 7.59
N GLU A 55 12.96 -6.10 7.78
CA GLU A 55 13.20 -4.96 6.89
C GLU A 55 13.36 -5.37 5.42
N GLN A 56 14.10 -6.46 5.17
CA GLN A 56 14.32 -6.99 3.81
C GLN A 56 13.01 -7.46 3.16
N LEU A 57 12.09 -8.03 3.95
CA LEU A 57 10.77 -8.42 3.46
C LEU A 57 9.90 -7.21 3.20
N CYS A 58 10.01 -6.14 4.01
CA CYS A 58 9.33 -4.88 3.72
C CYS A 58 9.73 -4.34 2.35
N HIS A 59 11.02 -4.37 2.00
CA HIS A 59 11.47 -3.98 0.65
C HIS A 59 10.76 -4.77 -0.45
N CYS A 60 10.71 -6.10 -0.33
CA CYS A 60 10.01 -6.95 -1.31
C CYS A 60 8.51 -6.64 -1.40
N VAL A 61 7.83 -6.45 -0.26
CA VAL A 61 6.41 -6.10 -0.22
C VAL A 61 6.16 -4.76 -0.91
N LEU A 62 6.96 -3.75 -0.61
CA LEU A 62 6.83 -2.41 -1.18
C LEU A 62 7.07 -2.42 -2.70
N ALA A 63 8.04 -3.20 -3.18
CA ALA A 63 8.28 -3.36 -4.62
C ALA A 63 7.08 -3.99 -5.36
N VAL A 64 6.45 -5.00 -4.77
CA VAL A 64 5.23 -5.62 -5.33
C VAL A 64 4.04 -4.65 -5.26
N MET A 65 3.90 -3.89 -4.18
CA MET A 65 2.86 -2.86 -4.05
C MET A 65 3.00 -1.77 -5.12
N ILE A 66 4.22 -1.34 -5.46
CA ILE A 66 4.47 -0.38 -6.54
C ILE A 66 4.02 -0.97 -7.88
N THR A 67 4.43 -2.20 -8.20
CA THR A 67 4.29 -2.75 -9.55
C THR A 67 2.93 -3.38 -9.84
N ALA A 68 2.20 -3.84 -8.80
CA ALA A 68 0.97 -4.61 -8.95
C ALA A 68 -0.13 -4.23 -7.94
N GLY A 69 0.01 -3.10 -7.25
CA GLY A 69 -0.85 -2.73 -6.14
C GLY A 69 -2.25 -2.25 -6.52
N MET A 70 -2.36 -1.60 -7.69
CA MET A 70 -3.54 -0.84 -8.13
C MET A 70 -4.21 -1.48 -9.36
N TYR A 71 -4.18 -2.81 -9.44
CA TYR A 71 -4.67 -3.56 -10.60
C TYR A 71 -3.97 -3.10 -11.90
N GLU A 72 -4.71 -2.92 -12.98
CA GLU A 72 -4.19 -2.49 -14.28
C GLU A 72 -3.65 -1.05 -14.28
N THR A 73 -3.98 -0.23 -13.28
CA THR A 73 -3.55 1.19 -13.22
C THR A 73 -2.29 1.42 -12.38
N SER A 74 -1.56 0.36 -12.02
CA SER A 74 -0.34 0.48 -11.19
C SER A 74 0.75 1.36 -11.81
N GLY A 75 0.86 1.38 -13.14
CA GLY A 75 1.79 2.26 -13.85
C GLY A 75 1.42 3.74 -13.73
N ASP A 76 0.15 4.07 -14.00
CA ASP A 76 -0.36 5.44 -13.89
C ASP A 76 -0.29 5.94 -12.44
N TRP A 77 -0.56 5.06 -11.48
CA TRP A 77 -0.43 5.35 -10.05
C TRP A 77 1.00 5.73 -9.66
N LEU A 78 2.00 4.99 -10.14
CA LEU A 78 3.41 5.32 -9.91
C LEU A 78 3.76 6.71 -10.48
N TYR A 79 3.21 7.07 -11.64
CA TYR A 79 3.43 8.38 -12.25
C TYR A 79 2.72 9.52 -11.52
N GLU A 80 1.48 9.32 -11.06
CA GLU A 80 0.68 10.39 -10.46
C GLU A 80 0.89 10.60 -8.95
N VAL A 81 1.17 9.51 -8.23
CA VAL A 81 1.24 9.44 -6.77
C VAL A 81 2.64 9.07 -6.28
N GLY A 82 3.36 8.20 -6.99
CA GLY A 82 4.76 7.92 -6.70
C GLY A 82 5.03 7.11 -5.43
N GLN A 83 4.02 6.40 -4.92
CA GLN A 83 4.12 5.65 -3.67
C GLN A 83 3.66 4.20 -3.84
N PRO A 84 4.26 3.21 -3.14
CA PRO A 84 3.68 1.88 -2.99
C PRO A 84 2.22 1.95 -2.53
N GLY A 85 1.31 1.40 -3.32
CA GLY A 85 -0.12 1.40 -3.05
C GLY A 85 -0.70 0.00 -3.01
N LYS A 86 -1.82 -0.20 -2.31
CA LYS A 86 -2.69 -1.36 -2.53
C LYS A 86 -4.14 -0.95 -2.37
N SER A 87 -4.93 -1.22 -3.40
CA SER A 87 -6.37 -1.01 -3.41
C SER A 87 -7.13 -2.26 -2.98
N GLY A 88 -8.28 -2.08 -2.33
CA GLY A 88 -9.24 -3.14 -2.02
C GLY A 88 -10.64 -2.77 -2.48
N ILE A 89 -11.37 -3.75 -3.04
CA ILE A 89 -12.75 -3.56 -3.55
C ILE A 89 -13.76 -3.12 -2.48
N GLY A 90 -13.40 -3.19 -1.19
CA GLY A 90 -14.18 -2.57 -0.11
C GLY A 90 -14.12 -1.03 -0.09
N GLY A 91 -13.31 -0.41 -0.96
CA GLY A 91 -13.12 1.03 -1.03
C GLY A 91 -11.94 1.56 -0.21
N GLY A 92 -11.13 0.67 0.36
CA GLY A 92 -9.92 1.03 1.10
C GLY A 92 -8.69 1.11 0.18
N ILE A 93 -7.80 2.08 0.44
CA ILE A 93 -6.46 2.12 -0.16
C ILE A 93 -5.45 2.33 0.95
N VAL A 94 -4.40 1.52 0.97
CA VAL A 94 -3.19 1.76 1.75
C VAL A 94 -2.08 2.27 0.83
N THR A 95 -1.40 3.32 1.26
CA THR A 95 -0.27 3.93 0.56
C THR A 95 0.89 4.06 1.52
N VAL A 96 2.11 3.79 1.07
CA VAL A 96 3.31 3.77 1.93
C VAL A 96 4.38 4.68 1.35
N SER A 97 4.95 5.56 2.18
CA SER A 97 6.14 6.33 1.87
C SER A 97 7.28 5.89 2.78
N PRO A 98 8.18 5.00 2.31
CA PRO A 98 9.33 4.52 3.07
C PRO A 98 10.08 5.64 3.79
N GLY A 99 10.30 5.46 5.10
CA GLY A 99 10.97 6.45 5.97
C GLY A 99 10.13 7.67 6.35
N LYS A 100 8.93 7.88 5.77
CA LYS A 100 8.06 9.03 6.05
C LYS A 100 6.77 8.63 6.76
N GLY A 101 6.13 7.54 6.34
CA GLY A 101 4.92 7.02 6.99
C GLY A 101 3.97 6.25 6.07
N GLY A 102 2.75 6.01 6.55
CA GLY A 102 1.68 5.33 5.82
C GLY A 102 0.36 6.10 5.84
N LEU A 103 -0.39 6.00 4.76
CA LEU A 103 -1.72 6.59 4.58
C LEU A 103 -2.74 5.46 4.38
N GLY A 104 -3.85 5.52 5.10
CA GLY A 104 -5.03 4.72 4.84
C GLY A 104 -6.18 5.62 4.43
N THR A 105 -6.85 5.30 3.32
CA THR A 105 -8.06 5.99 2.86
C THR A 105 -9.23 5.00 2.77
N PHE A 106 -10.45 5.52 2.87
CA PHE A 106 -11.66 4.72 2.69
C PHE A 106 -12.77 5.53 2.03
N ALA A 107 -13.25 5.07 0.88
CA ALA A 107 -14.48 5.53 0.25
C ALA A 107 -15.05 4.42 -0.65
N PRO A 108 -16.32 3.99 -0.44
CA PRO A 108 -16.91 2.87 -1.19
C PRO A 108 -16.99 3.01 -2.72
N PRO A 109 -17.26 4.19 -3.32
CA PRO A 109 -17.36 4.30 -4.77
C PRO A 109 -16.04 3.99 -5.48
N LEU A 110 -16.10 3.05 -6.42
CA LEU A 110 -14.96 2.58 -7.21
C LEU A 110 -15.01 3.12 -8.65
N ASP A 111 -13.84 3.24 -9.27
CA ASP A 111 -13.72 3.41 -10.72
C ASP A 111 -13.88 2.08 -11.47
N THR A 112 -13.67 2.11 -12.78
CA THR A 112 -13.79 0.92 -13.65
C THR A 112 -12.70 -0.13 -13.38
N ALA A 113 -11.57 0.26 -12.79
CA ALA A 113 -10.49 -0.63 -12.40
C ALA A 113 -10.70 -1.26 -11.01
N GLY A 114 -11.76 -0.85 -10.29
CA GLY A 114 -12.05 -1.32 -8.95
C GLY A 114 -11.28 -0.58 -7.85
N ASN A 115 -10.74 0.60 -8.15
CA ASN A 115 -10.04 1.45 -7.19
C ASN A 115 -10.95 2.54 -6.62
N SER A 116 -10.80 2.87 -5.33
CA SER A 116 -11.60 3.92 -4.69
C SER A 116 -11.33 5.28 -5.33
N VAL A 117 -12.35 5.92 -5.92
CA VAL A 117 -12.19 7.21 -6.62
C VAL A 117 -11.67 8.29 -5.67
N LYS A 118 -12.32 8.46 -4.52
CA LYS A 118 -11.93 9.48 -3.54
C LYS A 118 -10.62 9.14 -2.82
N GLY A 119 -10.35 7.85 -2.60
CA GLY A 119 -9.09 7.41 -2.01
C GLY A 119 -7.90 7.77 -2.87
N GLN A 120 -8.00 7.57 -4.20
CA GLN A 120 -6.96 7.95 -5.16
C GLN A 120 -6.71 9.46 -5.17
N LEU A 121 -7.78 10.26 -5.22
CA LEU A 121 -7.67 11.72 -5.20
C LEU A 121 -6.98 12.24 -3.92
N ALA A 122 -7.35 11.69 -2.76
CA ALA A 122 -6.75 12.06 -1.48
C ALA A 122 -5.27 11.65 -1.41
N ALA A 123 -4.92 10.45 -1.85
CA ALA A 123 -3.53 9.99 -1.87
C ALA A 123 -2.65 10.88 -2.76
N ARG A 124 -3.13 11.23 -3.96
CA ARG A 124 -2.42 12.12 -4.88
C ARG A 124 -2.20 13.52 -4.30
N ASP A 125 -3.22 14.10 -3.67
CA ASP A 125 -3.14 15.44 -3.09
C ASP A 125 -2.16 15.48 -1.90
N LEU A 126 -2.22 14.47 -1.02
CA LEU A 126 -1.31 14.35 0.11
C LEU A 126 0.12 14.03 -0.32
N ALA A 127 0.31 13.20 -1.35
CA ALA A 127 1.64 12.89 -1.87
C ALA A 127 2.39 14.15 -2.29
N ARG A 128 1.71 15.06 -3.01
CA ARG A 128 2.29 16.32 -3.49
C ARG A 128 2.48 17.32 -2.37
N SER A 129 1.46 17.53 -1.53
CA SER A 129 1.50 18.57 -0.49
C SER A 129 2.48 18.26 0.64
N LEU A 130 2.77 16.98 0.89
CA LEU A 130 3.65 16.53 1.98
C LEU A 130 4.97 15.94 1.48
N GLY A 131 5.23 15.97 0.16
CA GLY A 131 6.44 15.41 -0.45
C GLY A 131 6.61 13.92 -0.12
N LEU A 132 5.57 13.11 -0.29
CA LEU A 132 5.60 11.67 0.03
C LEU A 132 5.95 10.77 -1.15
N ASP A 133 6.02 11.34 -2.35
CA ASP A 133 6.41 10.68 -3.59
C ASP A 133 7.90 10.22 -3.50
N LEU A 134 8.16 8.98 -3.94
CA LEU A 134 9.49 8.37 -4.00
C LEU A 134 10.34 8.86 -5.18
N LEU A 135 9.69 9.34 -6.23
CA LEU A 135 10.29 9.84 -7.47
C LEU A 135 10.45 11.36 -7.46
N ASP A 136 9.98 12.01 -6.39
CA ASP A 136 10.06 13.45 -6.25
C ASP A 136 11.52 13.91 -6.25
N SER A 137 11.89 14.66 -7.29
CA SER A 137 13.26 15.06 -7.57
C SER A 137 13.34 16.57 -7.67
N HIS A 138 13.41 17.20 -6.52
CA HIS A 138 13.68 18.62 -6.40
C HIS A 138 15.16 18.87 -6.15
N PRO A 139 15.76 19.94 -6.71
CA PRO A 139 17.07 20.37 -6.27
C PRO A 139 17.01 20.65 -4.76
N LEU A 140 18.04 20.24 -4.02
CA LEU A 140 18.25 20.75 -2.67
C LEU A 140 18.37 22.27 -2.81
N ASN A 141 17.38 23.03 -2.32
CA ASN A 141 17.29 24.46 -2.63
C ASN A 141 18.60 25.19 -2.33
N ALA A 142 19.00 26.02 -3.31
CA ALA A 142 20.01 27.07 -3.21
C ALA A 142 19.56 28.25 -2.33
N ASP A 143 18.72 28.00 -1.32
CA ASP A 143 18.19 28.97 -0.36
C ASP A 143 18.66 28.62 1.06
N VAL A 144 19.95 28.36 1.19
CA VAL A 144 20.68 28.59 2.45
C VAL A 144 21.52 29.85 2.25
N THR A 145 20.84 30.99 2.19
CA THR A 145 21.43 32.25 2.64
C THR A 145 20.76 32.61 3.95
N ASP A 146 21.41 32.22 5.02
CA ASP A 146 21.56 33.00 6.25
C ASP A 146 23.02 32.86 6.71
#